data_AF-A0A3P6QHR8-F1
#
_entry.id   AF-A0A3P6QHR8-F1
#
_cell.length_a   1.000
_cell.length_b   1.000
_cell.length_c   1.000
_cell.angle_alpha   90.00
_cell.angle_beta   90.00
_cell.angle_gamma   90.00
#
_symmetry.space_group_name_H-M   'P 1'
#
loop_
_entity.id
_entity.type
_entity.pdbx_description
1 polymer ?
#
loop_
_entity_poly.entity_id
_entity_poly.type
_entity_poly.pdbx_seq_one_letter_code
_entity_poly.pdbx_strand_id
1 'polypeptide(L)'
;MLADNAINADASLQVYSVDTLYADEGDQARWWSLVNNFESAGLKMGDAVRVSGLNPEGFLKVLQSGGNAEDKFLPAFMLQEEVIRLA
;
A
#
# COMPACT_ATOMS: atom_id res chain seq x y z
N MET A 1 -9.95 -38.76 -3.13
CA MET A 1 -10.03 -37.72 -2.11
C MET A 1 -8.91 -36.73 -2.36
N LEU A 2 -9.21 -35.63 -3.04
CA LEU A 2 -8.33 -34.45 -3.07
C LEU A 2 -8.33 -33.90 -1.64
N ALA A 3 -7.17 -33.71 -1.04
CA ALA A 3 -7.07 -33.16 0.29
C ALA A 3 -7.74 -31.78 0.30
N ASP A 4 -8.77 -31.62 1.14
CA ASP A 4 -9.26 -30.32 1.61
C ASP A 4 -8.09 -29.62 2.31
N ASN A 5 -7.29 -28.87 1.55
CA ASN A 5 -6.20 -28.09 2.09
C ASN A 5 -6.77 -26.76 2.60
N ALA A 6 -7.63 -26.84 3.62
CA ALA A 6 -8.26 -25.71 4.29
C ALA A 6 -7.27 -24.82 5.08
N ILE A 7 -5.98 -25.16 5.06
CA ILE A 7 -4.94 -24.47 5.84
C ILE A 7 -4.69 -23.04 5.34
N ASN A 8 -5.04 -22.68 4.10
CA ASN A 8 -4.73 -21.36 3.53
C ASN A 8 -5.87 -20.78 2.68
N ALA A 9 -7.08 -20.65 3.21
CA ALA A 9 -8.14 -19.92 2.51
C ALA A 9 -7.75 -18.46 2.21
N ASP A 10 -6.99 -17.84 3.12
CA ASP A 10 -6.30 -16.56 2.94
C ASP A 10 -5.04 -16.53 3.82
N ALA A 11 -3.87 -16.46 3.18
CA ALA A 11 -2.56 -16.37 3.86
C ALA A 11 -1.85 -15.03 3.60
N SER A 12 -2.55 -14.04 3.04
CA SER A 12 -1.98 -12.74 2.64
C SER A 12 -1.32 -11.97 3.78
N LEU A 13 -1.78 -12.19 5.02
CA LEU A 13 -1.26 -11.53 6.23
C LEU A 13 -0.29 -12.40 7.06
N GLN A 14 0.06 -13.60 6.60
CA GLN A 14 0.94 -14.53 7.33
C GLN A 14 2.44 -14.26 7.07
N VAL A 15 2.82 -12.99 6.92
CA VAL A 15 4.19 -12.56 6.67
C VAL A 15 4.47 -11.26 7.41
N TYR A 16 5.67 -11.14 7.97
CA TYR A 16 6.16 -9.88 8.55
C TYR A 16 7.49 -9.53 7.87
N SER A 17 7.46 -8.50 7.03
CA SER A 17 8.63 -7.96 6.37
C SER A 17 9.19 -6.77 7.15
N VAL A 18 10.52 -6.64 7.17
CA VAL A 18 11.23 -5.60 7.94
C VAL A 18 11.68 -4.41 7.10
N ASP A 19 11.63 -4.53 5.77
CA ASP A 19 12.22 -3.57 4.83
C ASP A 19 11.26 -3.19 3.69
N THR A 20 10.62 -4.18 3.05
CA THR A 20 9.79 -3.98 1.87
C THR A 20 8.39 -4.52 2.06
N LEU A 21 7.42 -3.84 1.44
CA LEU A 21 6.13 -4.44 1.17
C LEU A 21 6.26 -5.45 0.02
N TYR A 22 5.34 -6.41 -0.05
CA TYR A 22 5.28 -7.34 -1.18
C TYR A 22 5.20 -6.55 -2.49
N ALA A 23 6.04 -6.89 -3.46
CA ALA A 23 6.06 -6.33 -4.81
C ALA A 23 6.36 -7.47 -5.80
N ASP A 24 5.80 -7.39 -7.01
CA ASP A 24 6.19 -8.26 -8.13
C ASP A 24 6.95 -7.44 -9.17
N GLU A 25 8.01 -8.01 -9.73
CA GLU A 25 8.85 -7.34 -10.72
C GLU A 25 8.16 -7.35 -12.08
N GLY A 26 7.77 -6.16 -12.56
CA GLY A 26 7.08 -6.00 -13.85
C GLY A 26 5.58 -5.70 -13.72
N ASP A 27 5.04 -5.71 -12.50
CA ASP A 27 3.66 -5.27 -12.22
C ASP A 27 3.46 -3.79 -12.53
N GLN A 28 2.21 -3.44 -12.86
CA GLN A 28 1.80 -2.04 -12.90
C GLN A 28 2.01 -1.37 -11.54
N ALA A 29 2.20 -0.05 -11.56
CA ALA A 29 2.30 0.72 -10.33
C ALA A 29 1.06 0.47 -9.44
N ARG A 30 1.29 0.01 -8.21
CA ARG A 30 0.23 -0.14 -7.21
C ARG A 30 -0.13 1.22 -6.63
N TRP A 31 -1.38 1.60 -6.81
CA TRP A 31 -1.94 2.86 -6.35
C TRP A 31 -2.87 2.63 -5.18
N TRP A 32 -2.76 3.47 -4.17
CA TRP A 32 -3.62 3.48 -3.00
C TRP A 32 -4.27 4.85 -2.89
N SER A 33 -5.48 4.87 -2.36
CA SER A 33 -6.26 6.08 -2.14
C SER A 33 -6.27 6.46 -0.67
N LEU A 34 -6.24 7.76 -0.38
CA LEU A 34 -6.44 8.24 0.99
C LEU A 34 -7.91 8.06 1.42
N VAL A 35 -8.13 7.47 2.59
CA VAL A 35 -9.48 7.27 3.14
C VAL A 35 -9.97 8.46 3.98
N ASN A 36 -9.08 9.40 4.32
CA ASN A 36 -9.40 10.63 5.06
C ASN A 36 -8.40 11.75 4.72
N ASN A 37 -8.73 12.99 5.05
CA ASN A 37 -7.82 14.12 4.91
C ASN A 37 -6.63 13.99 5.86
N PHE A 38 -5.45 14.36 5.40
CA PHE A 38 -4.22 14.41 6.20
C PHE A 38 -3.50 15.73 5.98
N GLU A 39 -3.91 16.74 6.75
CA GLU A 39 -3.48 18.12 6.59
C GLU A 39 -1.97 18.31 6.74
N SER A 40 -1.33 17.55 7.65
CA SER A 40 0.11 17.63 7.90
C SER A 40 0.96 17.22 6.69
N ALA A 41 0.43 16.40 5.78
CA ALA A 41 1.09 16.06 4.51
C ALA A 41 0.45 16.78 3.31
N GLY A 42 -0.49 17.69 3.55
CA GLY A 42 -1.23 18.40 2.50
C GLY A 42 -1.96 17.46 1.53
N LEU A 43 -2.47 16.33 2.03
CA LEU A 43 -3.20 15.35 1.24
C LEU A 43 -4.69 15.34 1.62
N LYS A 44 -5.53 15.08 0.63
CA LYS A 44 -6.98 15.03 0.76
C LYS A 44 -7.50 13.60 0.57
N MET A 45 -8.66 13.33 1.14
CA MET A 45 -9.40 12.08 0.88
C MET A 45 -9.57 11.88 -0.63
N GLY A 46 -9.28 10.67 -1.11
CA GLY A 46 -9.33 10.31 -2.52
C GLY A 46 -8.07 10.62 -3.32
N ASP A 47 -7.07 11.30 -2.74
CA ASP A 47 -5.78 11.48 -3.40
C ASP A 47 -5.12 10.11 -3.63
N ALA A 48 -4.71 9.86 -4.88
CA ALA A 48 -3.98 8.66 -5.26
C ALA A 48 -2.49 8.80 -4.98
N VAL A 49 -1.93 7.82 -4.27
CA VAL A 49 -0.53 7.75 -3.88
C VAL A 49 0.03 6.37 -4.17
N ARG A 50 1.33 6.29 -4.41
CA ARG A 50 2.08 5.03 -4.47
C ARG A 50 2.95 4.90 -3.24
N VAL A 51 2.96 3.71 -2.64
CA VAL A 51 3.91 3.42 -1.57
C VAL A 51 5.26 3.03 -2.15
N SER A 52 6.32 3.67 -1.64
CA SER A 52 7.70 3.46 -2.07
C SER A 52 8.59 2.84 -1.00
N GLY A 53 8.10 2.72 0.24
CA GLY A 53 8.83 2.07 1.33
C GLY A 53 8.23 2.34 2.71
N LEU A 54 9.01 2.01 3.73
CA LEU A 54 8.71 2.24 5.14
C LEU A 54 9.83 3.07 5.78
N ASN A 55 9.51 3.88 6.79
CA ASN A 55 10.52 4.48 7.67
C ASN A 55 10.77 3.59 8.91
N PRO A 56 11.85 3.85 9.69
CA PRO A 56 12.16 3.08 10.89
C PRO A 56 11.04 3.06 11.95
N GLU A 57 10.16 4.06 11.93
CA GLU A 57 9.02 4.19 12.85
C GLU A 57 7.76 3.43 12.36
N GLY A 58 7.81 2.79 11.19
CA GLY A 58 6.71 1.98 10.64
C GLY A 58 5.66 2.77 9.85
N PHE A 59 5.92 4.04 9.54
CA PHE A 59 5.10 4.83 8.61
C PHE A 59 5.46 4.51 7.16
N LEU A 60 4.45 4.59 6.30
CA LEU A 60 4.59 4.38 4.88
C LEU A 60 5.12 5.63 4.20
N LYS A 61 6.16 5.44 3.40
CA LYS A 61 6.68 6.46 2.50
C LYS A 61 5.84 6.46 1.22
N VAL A 62 5.23 7.60 0.90
CA VAL A 62 4.31 7.71 -0.24
C VAL A 62 4.72 8.79 -1.24
N LEU A 63 4.40 8.53 -2.50
CA LEU A 63 4.59 9.44 -3.64
C LEU A 63 3.23 9.76 -4.25
N GLN A 64 2.89 11.05 -4.32
CA GLN A 64 1.61 11.48 -4.89
C GLN A 64 1.63 11.41 -6.42
N SER A 65 0.52 11.00 -7.02
CA SER A 65 0.34 11.07 -8.47
C SER A 65 0.45 12.52 -8.95
N GLY A 66 1.27 12.80 -9.96
CA GLY A 66 1.42 14.15 -10.52
C GLY A 66 2.62 14.97 -10.02
N GLY A 67 3.52 14.40 -9.21
CA GLY A 67 4.92 14.86 -9.18
C GLY A 67 5.33 15.88 -8.11
N ASN A 68 4.60 16.02 -7.00
CA ASN A 68 5.23 16.61 -5.81
C ASN A 68 6.14 15.54 -5.18
N ALA A 69 7.42 15.61 -5.54
CA ALA A 69 8.48 14.66 -5.19
C ALA A 69 8.95 14.74 -3.72
N GLU A 70 8.18 15.40 -2.84
CA GLU A 70 8.49 15.38 -1.42
C GLU A 70 7.97 14.08 -0.82
N ASP A 71 8.89 13.36 -0.16
CA ASP A 71 8.59 12.15 0.56
C ASP A 71 7.60 12.46 1.70
N LYS A 72 6.37 11.96 1.56
CA LYS A 72 5.34 12.06 2.60
C LYS A 72 5.31 10.76 3.39
N PHE A 73 5.17 10.87 4.71
CA PHE A 73 5.04 9.72 5.59
C PHE A 73 3.63 9.65 6.15
N LEU A 74 2.98 8.51 5.94
CA LEU A 74 1.58 8.28 6.34
C LEU A 74 1.46 7.04 7.22
N PRO A 75 0.60 7.08 8.25
CA PRO A 75 0.17 5.86 8.92
C PRO A 75 -0.53 4.93 7.93
N ALA A 76 -0.28 3.61 8.01
CA ALA A 76 -0.87 2.65 7.08
C ALA A 76 -2.40 2.66 7.04
N PHE A 77 -3.06 2.91 8.18
CA PHE A 77 -4.52 2.96 8.28
C PHE A 77 -5.17 4.13 7.50
N MET A 78 -4.38 5.08 7.00
CA MET A 78 -4.88 6.22 6.22
C MET A 78 -5.09 5.88 4.73
N LEU A 79 -4.69 4.68 4.30
CA LEU A 79 -4.67 4.29 2.91
C LEU A 79 -5.54 3.06 2.66
N GLN A 80 -6.15 3.02 1.49
CA GLN A 80 -6.86 1.87 0.96
C GLN A 80 -6.29 1.51 -0.42
N GLU A 81 -5.92 0.24 -0.60
CA GLU A 81 -5.37 -0.25 -1.86
C GLU A 81 -6.42 -0.23 -2.98
N GLU A 82 -6.04 0.30 -4.15
CA GLU A 82 -6.85 0.24 -5.37
C GLU A 82 -6.61 -1.10 -6.08
N VAL A 83 -7.57 -2.00 -5.98
CA VAL A 83 -7.49 -3.32 -6.62
C VAL A 83 -7.94 -3.21 -8.08
N ILE A 84 -6.96 -3.19 -8.99
CA ILE A 84 -7.24 -3.22 -10.43
C ILE A 84 -7.59 -4.66 -10.81
N ARG A 85 -8.83 -4.88 -11.27
CA ARG A 85 -9.22 -6.14 -11.89
C ARG A 85 -8.79 -6.11 -13.35
N LEU A 86 -7.80 -6.93 -13.69
CA LEU A 86 -7.50 -7.22 -15.09
C LEU A 86 -8.66 -8.04 -15.66
N ALA A 87 -9.29 -7.52 -16.72
CA ALA A 87 -10.42 -8.13 -17.42
C ALA A 87 -9.95 -9.16 -18.44
#